data_AF-A0A7V5PGD2-F1
#
_entry.id   AF-A0A7V5PGD2-F1
#
_cell.length_a   1.000
_cell.length_b   1.000
_cell.length_c   1.000
_cell.angle_alpha   90.00
_cell.angle_beta   90.00
_cell.angle_gamma   90.00
#
_symmetry.space_group_name_H-M   'P 1'
#
loop_
_entity.id
_entity.type
_entity.pdbx_description
1 polymer ?
#
loop_
_entity_poly.entity_id
_entity_poly.type
_entity_poly.pdbx_seq_one_letter_code
_entity_poly.pdbx_strand_id
1 'polypeptide(L)'
;MKRAPGLDYESLRLEGGLLSPTLLDKVRHMTLPHQQPGDYGIEKGLTIRDELARYWRIARARWEAFEQGRHRQDIDLRRFTLDEWMLPLLETVLGYQVQANTQPLVKGERRFPITHRACDGAVPLVLTAPDQELDKGDVRFGEEGRRRSPQGLAQEYLNAEQDALWALVSNGRVLRLLRDNPAMTRPAYLEIDFQRLFDEDNFVDFSLVWLLLHHSRLMPRDGRPEGAILEQWREQGQQEGERALGELRVGVTQALRELGSGFLAHPDNAELRQALEQGELSPEGYFQELLRLVYRFLFLLTAEDRDLVLSPEADEATRELYRQGYSLGHLRERARYRRYHDRHDDAWEQLRITFEGFRKGQPLLGQPVLGGLFAADQCPHLDNAHLGNRYLYKALFHLGWFQSGDSLVRINYRDMDTEELGSVYESLLELVPVVQVEYRPWRFAFLGDPEPGAEPAQDKQRGSARKTTGSYYTPDSLVQELIRTALEPLIERTLKENREQPVEALLNLKVVDPAAGSGHFLLAAARRLAAEVARLRAGADQPTESDYRHALREVVAHCIYGVDLNPLAVELCKTALWLETVEPGKPLGF
;
A
#
# COMPACT_ATOMS: atom_id res chain seq x y z
N MET A 1 10.76 -13.53 -25.37
CA MET A 1 9.95 -12.68 -24.47
C MET A 1 10.44 -12.90 -23.05
N LYS A 2 11.12 -11.92 -22.46
CA LYS A 2 11.37 -11.90 -21.02
C LYS A 2 10.28 -11.01 -20.41
N ARG A 3 9.38 -11.60 -19.61
CA ARG A 3 8.44 -10.85 -18.77
C ARG A 3 9.24 -9.87 -17.89
N ALA A 4 8.72 -8.67 -17.68
CA ALA A 4 9.30 -7.73 -16.72
C ALA A 4 9.29 -8.37 -15.31
N PRO A 5 10.28 -8.10 -14.44
CA PRO A 5 10.30 -8.64 -13.08
C PRO A 5 9.30 -7.86 -12.23
N GLY A 6 8.03 -8.25 -12.31
CA GLY A 6 7.05 -8.05 -11.24
C GLY A 6 6.93 -9.38 -10.49
N LEU A 7 7.03 -9.34 -9.17
CA LEU A 7 6.84 -10.49 -8.31
C LEU A 7 5.37 -10.94 -8.33
N ASP A 8 4.99 -11.70 -9.34
CA ASP A 8 3.76 -12.50 -9.30
C ASP A 8 4.09 -13.83 -8.64
N TYR A 9 3.99 -13.88 -7.31
CA TYR A 9 3.96 -15.13 -6.59
C TYR A 9 2.58 -15.75 -6.80
N GLU A 10 2.46 -16.76 -7.67
CA GLU A 10 1.17 -17.33 -8.08
C GLU A 10 0.43 -17.98 -6.90
N SER A 11 1.18 -18.45 -5.89
CA SER A 11 0.67 -19.10 -4.68
C SER A 11 0.69 -18.23 -3.42
N LEU A 12 1.20 -16.98 -3.50
CA LEU A 12 1.30 -16.08 -2.34
C LEU A 12 0.53 -14.79 -2.60
N ARG A 13 -0.28 -14.39 -1.62
CA ARG A 13 -1.00 -13.11 -1.66
C ARG A 13 -0.58 -12.26 -0.47
N LEU A 14 -0.07 -11.07 -0.77
CA LEU A 14 0.24 -10.05 0.21
C LEU A 14 -0.92 -9.06 0.30
N GLU A 15 -1.45 -8.85 1.49
CA GLU A 15 -2.55 -7.95 1.78
C GLU A 15 -2.10 -6.88 2.79
N GLY A 16 -2.55 -5.64 2.60
CA GLY A 16 -2.37 -4.56 3.57
C GLY A 16 -0.92 -4.15 3.89
N GLY A 17 0.04 -4.48 3.01
CA GLY A 17 1.44 -4.06 3.16
C GLY A 17 2.19 -4.69 4.33
N LEU A 18 1.77 -5.87 4.81
CA LEU A 18 2.39 -6.56 5.96
C LEU A 18 3.93 -6.66 5.83
N LEU A 19 4.41 -7.03 4.64
CA LEU A 19 5.81 -7.15 4.23
C LEU A 19 5.95 -6.50 2.87
N SER A 20 7.02 -5.78 2.56
CA SER A 20 7.18 -5.20 1.22
C SER A 20 7.56 -6.27 0.18
N PRO A 21 7.13 -6.17 -1.10
CA PRO A 21 7.58 -7.06 -2.16
C PRO A 21 9.11 -7.10 -2.30
N THR A 22 9.76 -5.96 -2.11
CA THR A 22 11.23 -5.86 -2.07
C THR A 22 11.83 -6.74 -0.97
N LEU A 23 11.19 -6.83 0.19
CA LEU A 23 11.63 -7.73 1.25
C LEU A 23 11.53 -9.20 0.81
N LEU A 24 10.43 -9.59 0.18
CA LEU A 24 10.25 -10.96 -0.33
C LEU A 24 11.32 -11.32 -1.38
N ASP A 25 11.65 -10.39 -2.28
CA ASP A 25 12.76 -10.54 -3.23
C ASP A 25 14.10 -10.75 -2.53
N LYS A 26 14.39 -9.93 -1.51
CA LYS A 26 15.63 -10.06 -0.73
C LYS A 26 15.70 -11.38 0.03
N VAL A 27 14.59 -11.86 0.58
CA VAL A 27 14.52 -13.17 1.22
C VAL A 27 14.82 -14.28 0.22
N ARG A 28 14.18 -14.23 -0.96
CA ARG A 28 14.35 -15.19 -2.05
C ARG A 28 15.81 -15.24 -2.55
N HIS A 29 16.44 -14.08 -2.67
CA HIS A 29 17.84 -13.97 -3.09
C HIS A 29 18.85 -14.15 -1.97
N MET A 30 18.37 -14.41 -0.75
CA MET A 30 19.17 -14.61 0.45
C MET A 30 20.15 -13.45 0.75
N THR A 31 19.70 -12.21 0.55
CA THR A 31 20.52 -11.00 0.73
C THR A 31 20.33 -10.30 2.08
N LEU A 32 19.46 -10.83 2.95
CA LEU A 32 19.23 -10.29 4.29
C LEU A 32 20.16 -10.93 5.32
N PRO A 33 20.37 -10.27 6.48
CA PRO A 33 21.03 -10.87 7.63
C PRO A 33 20.35 -12.16 8.08
N HIS A 34 21.09 -13.04 8.73
CA HIS A 34 20.61 -14.30 9.30
C HIS A 34 20.08 -15.34 8.29
N GLN A 35 20.63 -15.38 7.07
CA GLN A 35 20.24 -16.36 6.04
C GLN A 35 21.32 -17.42 5.75
N GLN A 36 22.25 -17.65 6.68
CA GLN A 36 23.21 -18.75 6.57
C GLN A 36 22.58 -20.07 7.02
N PRO A 37 23.08 -21.24 6.58
CA PRO A 37 22.50 -22.53 6.97
C PRO A 37 22.32 -22.70 8.49
N GLY A 38 23.31 -22.26 9.28
CA GLY A 38 23.23 -22.31 10.74
C GLY A 38 22.11 -21.45 11.35
N ASP A 39 21.70 -20.35 10.70
CA ASP A 39 20.58 -19.52 11.16
C ASP A 39 19.22 -20.23 10.99
N TYR A 40 19.17 -21.26 10.14
CA TYR A 40 18.01 -22.13 9.98
C TYR A 40 18.14 -23.43 10.80
N GLY A 41 19.14 -23.54 11.68
CA GLY A 41 19.37 -24.77 12.44
C GLY A 41 19.83 -25.95 11.57
N ILE A 42 20.37 -25.68 10.38
CA ILE A 42 20.87 -26.72 9.48
C ILE A 42 22.24 -27.20 9.98
N GLU A 43 22.40 -28.52 10.05
CA GLU A 43 23.62 -29.19 10.48
C GLU A 43 24.83 -28.89 9.56
N LYS A 44 26.03 -28.92 10.16
CA LYS A 44 27.26 -28.68 9.41
C LYS A 44 27.45 -29.72 8.31
N GLY A 45 27.71 -29.25 7.09
CA GLY A 45 27.91 -30.09 5.90
C GLY A 45 26.66 -30.23 5.02
N LEU A 46 25.51 -29.72 5.46
CA LEU A 46 24.30 -29.59 4.65
C LEU A 46 24.11 -28.15 4.17
N THR A 47 23.42 -27.99 3.03
CA THR A 47 23.08 -26.67 2.49
C THR A 47 21.58 -26.40 2.63
N ILE A 48 21.20 -25.12 2.62
CA ILE A 48 19.80 -24.70 2.56
C ILE A 48 19.08 -25.34 1.36
N ARG A 49 19.77 -25.46 0.22
CA ARG A 49 19.20 -26.07 -0.99
C ARG A 49 18.87 -27.56 -0.80
N ASP A 50 19.72 -28.29 -0.10
CA ASP A 50 19.51 -29.72 0.17
C ASP A 50 18.30 -29.92 1.09
N GLU A 51 18.21 -29.12 2.15
CA GLU A 51 17.09 -29.14 3.09
C GLU A 51 15.78 -28.68 2.43
N LEU A 52 15.80 -27.63 1.59
CA LEU A 52 14.62 -27.22 0.80
C LEU A 52 14.12 -28.36 -0.10
N ALA A 53 15.01 -29.05 -0.81
CA ALA A 53 14.63 -30.17 -1.66
C ALA A 53 14.06 -31.34 -0.85
N ARG A 54 14.61 -31.60 0.34
CA ARG A 54 14.12 -32.62 1.27
C ARG A 54 12.74 -32.26 1.81
N TYR A 55 12.57 -31.06 2.35
CA TYR A 55 11.31 -30.63 2.96
C TYR A 55 10.21 -30.43 1.93
N TRP A 56 10.54 -30.03 0.69
CA TRP A 56 9.58 -30.02 -0.42
C TRP A 56 8.98 -31.41 -0.66
N ARG A 57 9.82 -32.46 -0.71
CA ARG A 57 9.34 -33.84 -0.91
C ARG A 57 8.46 -34.30 0.26
N ILE A 58 8.84 -33.96 1.49
CA ILE A 58 8.06 -34.29 2.69
C ILE A 58 6.70 -33.58 2.66
N ALA A 59 6.70 -32.26 2.42
CA ALA A 59 5.49 -31.46 2.36
C ALA A 59 4.56 -31.93 1.24
N ARG A 60 5.08 -32.14 0.01
CA ARG A 60 4.29 -32.63 -1.12
C ARG A 60 3.63 -33.99 -0.81
N ALA A 61 4.37 -34.94 -0.25
CA ALA A 61 3.81 -36.25 0.08
C ALA A 61 2.70 -36.15 1.14
N ARG A 62 2.85 -35.24 2.11
CA ARG A 62 1.81 -34.98 3.13
C ARG A 62 0.59 -34.28 2.54
N TRP A 63 0.80 -33.32 1.63
CA TRP A 63 -0.26 -32.65 0.88
C TRP A 63 -1.08 -33.64 0.06
N GLU A 64 -0.42 -34.50 -0.72
CA GLU A 64 -1.09 -35.52 -1.54
C GLU A 64 -1.93 -36.48 -0.68
N ALA A 65 -1.42 -36.92 0.47
CA ALA A 65 -2.15 -37.77 1.40
C ALA A 65 -3.38 -37.06 2.00
N PHE A 66 -3.23 -35.78 2.35
CA PHE A 66 -4.30 -34.95 2.86
C PHE A 66 -5.40 -34.70 1.83
N GLU A 67 -5.04 -34.33 0.59
CA GLU A 67 -5.99 -34.10 -0.51
C GLU A 67 -6.79 -35.37 -0.83
N GLN A 68 -6.14 -36.53 -0.85
CA GLN A 68 -6.82 -37.82 -1.06
C GLN A 68 -7.78 -38.16 0.09
N GLY A 69 -7.40 -37.86 1.33
CA GLY A 69 -8.15 -38.25 2.52
C GLY A 69 -9.26 -37.29 2.94
N ARG A 70 -9.14 -35.97 2.67
CA ARG A 70 -10.05 -34.93 3.20
C ARG A 70 -11.49 -35.01 2.71
N HIS A 71 -11.74 -35.76 1.63
CA HIS A 71 -13.07 -35.97 1.07
C HIS A 71 -13.84 -37.12 1.72
N ARG A 72 -13.20 -37.88 2.62
CA ARG A 72 -13.83 -38.96 3.38
C ARG A 72 -14.88 -38.41 4.34
N GLN A 73 -15.99 -39.12 4.45
CA GLN A 73 -17.10 -38.75 5.34
C GLN A 73 -17.05 -39.45 6.71
N ASP A 74 -16.17 -40.44 6.87
CA ASP A 74 -16.03 -41.28 8.07
C ASP A 74 -14.96 -40.77 9.06
N ILE A 75 -14.48 -39.54 8.88
CA ILE A 75 -13.38 -38.96 9.65
C ILE A 75 -13.82 -37.68 10.38
N ASP A 76 -13.20 -37.40 11.53
CA ASP A 76 -13.17 -36.04 12.07
C ASP A 76 -12.24 -35.21 11.20
N LEU A 77 -12.81 -34.41 10.30
CA LEU A 77 -12.08 -33.63 9.31
C LEU A 77 -11.06 -32.69 9.95
N ARG A 78 -11.38 -32.08 11.09
CA ARG A 78 -10.44 -31.18 11.78
C ARG A 78 -9.26 -31.96 12.31
N ARG A 79 -9.51 -33.04 13.04
CA ARG A 79 -8.42 -33.87 13.57
C ARG A 79 -7.55 -34.42 12.44
N PHE A 80 -8.16 -34.92 11.37
CA PHE A 80 -7.44 -35.41 10.19
C PHE A 80 -6.58 -34.33 9.55
N THR A 81 -7.11 -33.12 9.37
CA THR A 81 -6.37 -31.97 8.82
C THR A 81 -5.15 -31.61 9.68
N LEU A 82 -5.28 -31.67 11.01
CA LEU A 82 -4.18 -31.37 11.92
C LEU A 82 -3.12 -32.47 11.91
N ASP A 83 -3.54 -33.71 12.13
CA ASP A 83 -2.65 -34.85 12.35
C ASP A 83 -1.90 -35.24 11.06
N GLU A 84 -2.56 -35.20 9.89
CA GLU A 84 -1.94 -35.63 8.62
C GLU A 84 -1.24 -34.51 7.87
N TRP A 85 -1.63 -33.25 8.08
CA TRP A 85 -1.13 -32.11 7.28
C TRP A 85 -0.52 -30.99 8.11
N MET A 86 -1.31 -30.28 8.90
CA MET A 86 -0.86 -29.01 9.49
C MET A 86 0.23 -29.17 10.55
N LEU A 87 0.12 -30.15 11.45
CA LEU A 87 1.16 -30.40 12.45
C LEU A 87 2.43 -30.95 11.81
N PRO A 88 2.40 -31.94 10.89
CA PRO A 88 3.59 -32.35 10.14
C PRO A 88 4.26 -31.19 9.38
N LEU A 89 3.49 -30.31 8.74
CA LEU A 89 4.03 -29.14 8.06
C LEU A 89 4.75 -28.20 9.05
N LEU A 90 4.09 -27.86 10.16
CA LEU A 90 4.67 -26.94 11.15
C LEU A 90 5.89 -27.57 11.86
N GLU A 91 5.77 -28.79 12.35
CA GLU A 91 6.78 -29.42 13.20
C GLU A 91 7.95 -30.00 12.39
N THR A 92 7.66 -30.72 11.31
CA THR A 92 8.71 -31.40 10.53
C THR A 92 9.30 -30.51 9.46
N VAL A 93 8.48 -29.75 8.73
CA VAL A 93 8.94 -28.96 7.58
C VAL A 93 9.43 -27.58 8.01
N LEU A 94 8.70 -26.89 8.88
CA LEU A 94 9.04 -25.54 9.35
C LEU A 94 9.79 -25.51 10.69
N GLY A 95 9.89 -26.66 11.38
CA GLY A 95 10.70 -26.82 12.60
C GLY A 95 10.08 -26.27 13.88
N TYR A 96 8.77 -26.01 13.91
CA TYR A 96 8.10 -25.53 15.12
C TYR A 96 7.98 -26.61 16.20
N GLN A 97 7.97 -26.18 17.45
CA GLN A 97 7.43 -26.98 18.55
C GLN A 97 6.03 -26.48 18.85
N VAL A 98 5.01 -27.24 18.41
CA VAL A 98 3.61 -26.84 18.53
C VAL A 98 3.00 -27.42 19.80
N GLN A 99 2.29 -26.58 20.54
CA GLN A 99 1.59 -26.96 21.77
C GLN A 99 0.11 -26.66 21.63
N ALA A 100 -0.75 -27.67 21.78
CA ALA A 100 -2.20 -27.48 21.78
C ALA A 100 -2.66 -26.77 23.06
N ASN A 101 -3.57 -25.81 22.91
CA ASN A 101 -4.27 -25.23 24.06
C ASN A 101 -5.52 -26.05 24.37
N THR A 102 -5.62 -26.53 25.60
CA THR A 102 -6.78 -27.29 26.08
C THR A 102 -7.90 -26.39 26.60
N GLN A 103 -7.61 -25.11 26.85
CA GLN A 103 -8.57 -24.10 27.30
C GLN A 103 -8.34 -22.78 26.56
N PRO A 104 -9.39 -21.94 26.40
CA PRO A 104 -9.22 -20.59 25.88
C PRO A 104 -8.24 -19.78 26.73
N LEU A 105 -7.39 -19.00 26.06
CA LEU A 105 -6.52 -18.04 26.72
C LEU A 105 -7.36 -16.87 27.24
N VAL A 106 -7.04 -16.37 28.43
CA VAL A 106 -7.80 -15.29 29.09
C VAL A 106 -6.92 -14.05 29.15
N LYS A 107 -7.44 -12.92 28.66
CA LYS A 107 -6.77 -11.60 28.72
C LYS A 107 -7.77 -10.56 29.18
N GLY A 108 -7.57 -10.04 30.38
CA GLY A 108 -8.57 -9.23 31.08
C GLY A 108 -9.85 -10.05 31.31
N GLU A 109 -10.99 -9.52 30.88
CA GLU A 109 -12.29 -10.19 30.94
C GLU A 109 -12.61 -11.04 29.69
N ARG A 110 -11.76 -10.97 28.65
CA ARG A 110 -12.00 -11.61 27.34
C ARG A 110 -11.36 -12.98 27.24
N ARG A 111 -12.01 -13.88 26.49
CA ARG A 111 -11.56 -15.24 26.22
C ARG A 111 -11.28 -15.44 24.74
N PHE A 112 -10.11 -16.00 24.47
CA PHE A 112 -9.59 -16.25 23.14
C PHE A 112 -9.36 -17.74 22.96
N PRO A 113 -10.25 -18.46 22.25
CA PRO A 113 -10.07 -19.89 21.96
C PRO A 113 -8.96 -20.14 20.92
N ILE A 114 -7.75 -19.62 21.17
CA ILE A 114 -6.54 -19.89 20.39
C ILE A 114 -6.24 -21.38 20.47
N THR A 115 -6.12 -22.03 19.31
CA THR A 115 -6.09 -23.50 19.24
C THR A 115 -4.75 -24.09 19.65
N HIS A 116 -3.64 -23.46 19.26
CA HIS A 116 -2.29 -23.93 19.55
C HIS A 116 -1.36 -22.71 19.74
N ARG A 117 -0.15 -22.96 20.24
CA ARG A 117 0.92 -21.99 20.33
C ARG A 117 2.25 -22.61 19.91
N ALA A 118 3.16 -21.78 19.47
CA ALA A 118 4.52 -22.12 19.10
C ALA A 118 5.51 -21.09 19.67
N CYS A 119 6.81 -21.35 19.53
CA CYS A 119 7.89 -20.44 19.93
C CYS A 119 7.75 -19.99 21.40
N ASP A 120 7.67 -20.96 22.31
CA ASP A 120 7.47 -20.74 23.75
C ASP A 120 6.26 -19.87 24.11
N GLY A 121 5.22 -19.90 23.26
CA GLY A 121 3.98 -19.18 23.47
C GLY A 121 3.88 -17.86 22.72
N ALA A 122 4.98 -17.37 22.14
CA ALA A 122 5.04 -16.08 21.44
C ALA A 122 4.29 -16.05 20.10
N VAL A 123 4.03 -17.22 19.50
CA VAL A 123 3.30 -17.35 18.23
C VAL A 123 1.99 -18.10 18.44
N PRO A 124 0.86 -17.41 18.63
CA PRO A 124 -0.46 -18.03 18.63
C PRO A 124 -0.82 -18.61 17.25
N LEU A 125 -1.52 -19.75 17.29
CA LEU A 125 -1.96 -20.48 16.10
C LEU A 125 -3.47 -20.73 16.15
N VAL A 126 -4.18 -20.40 15.07
CA VAL A 126 -5.60 -20.74 14.89
C VAL A 126 -5.72 -21.74 13.74
N LEU A 127 -5.80 -23.02 14.09
CA LEU A 127 -5.83 -24.15 13.17
C LEU A 127 -7.22 -24.81 13.16
N THR A 128 -7.83 -24.84 11.97
CA THR A 128 -9.18 -25.38 11.71
C THR A 128 -9.17 -26.36 10.53
N ALA A 129 -10.35 -26.80 10.09
CA ALA A 129 -10.56 -27.69 8.94
C ALA A 129 -10.99 -26.94 7.67
N PRO A 130 -10.87 -27.56 6.48
CA PRO A 130 -11.20 -26.96 5.18
C PRO A 130 -12.66 -26.53 4.99
N ASP A 131 -13.57 -27.03 5.82
CA ASP A 131 -14.98 -26.64 5.84
C ASP A 131 -15.21 -25.27 6.51
N GLN A 132 -14.17 -24.73 7.16
CA GLN A 132 -14.15 -23.42 7.77
C GLN A 132 -13.24 -22.46 6.98
N GLU A 133 -13.85 -21.48 6.33
CA GLU A 133 -13.12 -20.36 5.73
C GLU A 133 -12.50 -19.46 6.83
N LEU A 134 -11.34 -18.88 6.56
CA LEU A 134 -10.61 -18.07 7.54
C LEU A 134 -11.28 -16.73 7.86
N ASP A 135 -12.08 -16.24 6.92
CA ASP A 135 -12.83 -14.99 7.03
C ASP A 135 -14.25 -15.21 7.55
N LYS A 136 -14.76 -16.45 7.57
CA LYS A 136 -16.15 -16.71 7.94
C LYS A 136 -16.33 -16.92 9.44
N GLY A 137 -17.33 -16.28 10.03
CA GLY A 137 -17.60 -16.34 11.46
C GLY A 137 -18.14 -17.69 11.91
N ASP A 138 -17.67 -18.20 13.05
CA ASP A 138 -18.18 -19.41 13.69
C ASP A 138 -18.21 -19.23 15.22
N VAL A 139 -19.17 -19.87 15.88
CA VAL A 139 -19.35 -19.80 17.33
C VAL A 139 -18.15 -20.38 18.09
N ARG A 140 -17.43 -21.34 17.48
CA ARG A 140 -16.25 -22.01 18.05
C ARG A 140 -15.09 -21.06 18.30
N PHE A 141 -14.98 -20.00 17.50
CA PHE A 141 -13.94 -18.98 17.65
C PHE A 141 -14.42 -17.76 18.42
N GLY A 142 -15.72 -17.69 18.73
CA GLY A 142 -16.36 -16.61 19.45
C GLY A 142 -16.21 -16.68 20.97
N GLU A 143 -16.88 -15.75 21.65
CA GLU A 143 -17.04 -15.70 23.11
C GLU A 143 -18.50 -15.37 23.43
N GLU A 144 -19.05 -15.93 24.51
CA GLU A 144 -20.43 -15.68 24.97
C GLU A 144 -21.52 -15.88 23.87
N GLY A 145 -21.33 -16.87 23.01
CA GLY A 145 -22.28 -17.18 21.92
C GLY A 145 -22.18 -16.24 20.70
N ARG A 146 -21.27 -15.26 20.71
CA ARG A 146 -20.92 -14.50 19.50
C ARG A 146 -20.18 -15.40 18.50
N ARG A 147 -20.23 -15.04 17.22
CA ARG A 147 -19.43 -15.68 16.17
C ARG A 147 -18.21 -14.81 15.88
N ARG A 148 -17.07 -15.43 15.64
CA ARG A 148 -15.85 -14.76 15.14
C ARG A 148 -15.22 -15.63 14.07
N SER A 149 -14.53 -15.03 13.11
CA SER A 149 -13.76 -15.81 12.15
C SER A 149 -12.41 -16.26 12.75
N PRO A 150 -11.77 -17.31 12.20
CA PRO A 150 -10.41 -17.69 12.58
C PRO A 150 -9.40 -16.53 12.51
N GLN A 151 -9.42 -15.74 11.44
CA GLN A 151 -8.55 -14.57 11.31
C GLN A 151 -8.87 -13.50 12.35
N GLY A 152 -10.16 -13.20 12.55
CA GLY A 152 -10.61 -12.20 13.52
C GLY A 152 -10.21 -12.53 14.94
N LEU A 153 -10.33 -13.80 15.33
CA LEU A 153 -9.87 -14.29 16.62
C LEU A 153 -8.36 -14.04 16.81
N ALA A 154 -7.55 -14.39 15.81
CA ALA A 154 -6.10 -14.20 15.90
C ALA A 154 -5.72 -12.71 15.94
N GLN A 155 -6.33 -11.87 15.10
CA GLN A 155 -6.07 -10.43 15.08
C GLN A 155 -6.48 -9.76 16.40
N GLU A 156 -7.67 -10.08 16.92
CA GLU A 156 -8.14 -9.56 18.22
C GLU A 156 -7.22 -9.99 19.36
N TYR A 157 -6.65 -11.20 19.30
CA TYR A 157 -5.71 -11.68 20.30
C TYR A 157 -4.38 -10.92 20.21
N LEU A 158 -3.80 -10.78 19.01
CA LEU A 158 -2.56 -10.01 18.80
C LEU A 158 -2.71 -8.57 19.30
N ASN A 159 -3.83 -7.91 19.01
CA ASN A 159 -4.06 -6.54 19.44
C ASN A 159 -4.31 -6.41 20.97
N ALA A 160 -4.64 -7.51 21.65
CA ALA A 160 -4.86 -7.53 23.10
C ALA A 160 -3.65 -8.00 23.91
N GLU A 161 -2.62 -8.54 23.24
CA GLU A 161 -1.46 -9.17 23.83
C GLU A 161 -0.18 -8.39 23.52
N GLN A 162 0.71 -8.24 24.50
CA GLN A 162 2.01 -7.57 24.28
C GLN A 162 3.15 -8.58 24.05
N ASP A 163 2.95 -9.83 24.44
CA ASP A 163 3.94 -10.91 24.32
C ASP A 163 3.87 -11.67 22.98
N ALA A 164 3.06 -11.20 22.01
CA ALA A 164 2.92 -11.81 20.69
C ALA A 164 2.70 -10.75 19.61
N LEU A 165 3.62 -10.68 18.63
CA LEU A 165 3.49 -9.80 17.47
C LEU A 165 2.97 -10.52 16.23
N TRP A 166 3.17 -11.83 16.14
CA TRP A 166 2.90 -12.61 14.93
C TRP A 166 1.98 -13.79 15.23
N ALA A 167 1.06 -14.11 14.31
CA ALA A 167 0.20 -15.29 14.40
C ALA A 167 0.15 -16.06 13.08
N LEU A 168 -0.10 -17.36 13.17
CA LEU A 168 -0.43 -18.19 12.01
C LEU A 168 -1.88 -18.68 12.09
N VAL A 169 -2.61 -18.55 10.98
CA VAL A 169 -4.01 -18.96 10.88
C VAL A 169 -4.18 -19.87 9.67
N SER A 170 -4.77 -21.05 9.83
CA SER A 170 -4.93 -21.99 8.72
C SER A 170 -6.14 -22.90 8.84
N ASN A 171 -6.73 -23.23 7.70
CA ASN A 171 -7.78 -24.23 7.56
C ASN A 171 -7.32 -25.49 6.80
N GLY A 172 -6.01 -25.68 6.65
CA GLY A 172 -5.44 -26.77 5.86
C GLY A 172 -5.25 -26.44 4.38
N ARG A 173 -6.12 -25.63 3.76
CA ARG A 173 -5.98 -25.24 2.34
C ARG A 173 -5.15 -23.98 2.16
N VAL A 174 -5.32 -23.03 3.06
CA VAL A 174 -4.57 -21.78 3.10
C VAL A 174 -3.91 -21.59 4.45
N LEU A 175 -2.77 -20.90 4.49
CA LEU A 175 -2.09 -20.44 5.69
C LEU A 175 -1.92 -18.92 5.60
N ARG A 176 -2.28 -18.18 6.65
CA ARG A 176 -2.06 -16.75 6.76
C ARG A 176 -1.08 -16.45 7.88
N LEU A 177 -0.08 -15.64 7.59
CA LEU A 177 0.74 -14.95 8.57
C LEU A 177 0.12 -13.58 8.86
N LEU A 178 -0.16 -13.32 10.13
CA LEU A 178 -0.71 -12.05 10.62
C LEU A 178 0.30 -11.36 11.54
N ARG A 179 0.17 -10.04 11.66
CA ARG A 179 0.86 -9.22 12.66
C ARG A 179 -0.14 -8.36 13.44
N ASP A 180 0.24 -7.90 14.63
CA ASP A 180 -0.55 -6.94 15.38
C ASP A 180 -0.83 -5.68 14.55
N ASN A 181 -2.08 -5.22 14.58
CA ASN A 181 -2.53 -4.04 13.85
C ASN A 181 -3.54 -3.30 14.74
N PRO A 182 -3.05 -2.52 15.73
CA PRO A 182 -3.90 -1.90 16.74
C PRO A 182 -4.87 -0.87 16.16
N ALA A 183 -4.54 -0.22 15.04
CA ALA A 183 -5.42 0.74 14.38
C ALA A 183 -6.62 0.08 13.68
N MET A 184 -6.53 -1.23 13.37
CA MET A 184 -7.55 -2.02 12.66
C MET A 184 -8.09 -1.34 11.38
N THR A 185 -7.30 -0.47 10.77
CA THR A 185 -7.74 0.34 9.63
C THR A 185 -7.88 -0.49 8.37
N ARG A 186 -7.02 -1.51 8.15
CA ARG A 186 -7.07 -2.43 7.02
C ARG A 186 -6.58 -3.84 7.42
N PRO A 187 -7.15 -4.94 6.89
CA PRO A 187 -6.56 -6.27 7.05
C PRO A 187 -5.15 -6.29 6.44
N ALA A 188 -4.18 -6.88 7.16
CA ALA A 188 -2.81 -7.02 6.67
C ALA A 188 -2.31 -8.44 6.94
N TYR A 189 -1.98 -9.18 5.89
CA TYR A 189 -1.56 -10.58 5.99
C TYR A 189 -0.73 -11.04 4.79
N LEU A 190 0.06 -12.10 4.99
CA LEU A 190 0.62 -12.90 3.91
C LEU A 190 -0.15 -14.22 3.87
N GLU A 191 -0.87 -14.47 2.79
CA GLU A 191 -1.59 -15.72 2.53
C GLU A 191 -0.80 -16.64 1.60
N ILE A 192 -0.78 -17.92 1.94
CA ILE A 192 -0.22 -19.01 1.14
C ILE A 192 -1.35 -19.94 0.74
N ASP A 193 -1.57 -20.09 -0.56
CA ASP A 193 -2.48 -21.07 -1.14
C ASP A 193 -1.74 -22.38 -1.37
N PHE A 194 -1.93 -23.36 -0.48
CA PHE A 194 -1.24 -24.65 -0.59
C PHE A 194 -1.67 -25.45 -1.80
N GLN A 195 -2.92 -25.27 -2.25
CA GLN A 195 -3.41 -25.97 -3.43
C GLN A 195 -2.62 -25.52 -4.65
N ARG A 196 -2.49 -24.21 -4.90
CA ARG A 196 -1.63 -23.71 -5.98
C ARG A 196 -0.18 -24.10 -5.77
N LEU A 197 0.32 -23.96 -4.55
CA LEU A 197 1.73 -24.22 -4.23
C LEU A 197 2.18 -25.63 -4.62
N PHE A 198 1.37 -26.64 -4.32
CA PHE A 198 1.71 -28.05 -4.53
C PHE A 198 1.13 -28.63 -5.81
N ASP A 199 -0.11 -28.30 -6.19
CA ASP A 199 -0.75 -28.86 -7.40
C ASP A 199 -0.08 -28.32 -8.68
N GLU A 200 0.46 -27.10 -8.64
CA GLU A 200 1.20 -26.49 -9.76
C GLU A 200 2.72 -26.71 -9.65
N ASP A 201 3.18 -27.54 -8.71
CA ASP A 201 4.59 -27.88 -8.50
C ASP A 201 5.50 -26.64 -8.29
N ASN A 202 5.00 -25.61 -7.61
CA ASN A 202 5.68 -24.33 -7.44
C ASN A 202 6.74 -24.36 -6.32
N PHE A 203 7.86 -25.03 -6.61
CA PHE A 203 9.03 -25.13 -5.71
C PHE A 203 9.65 -23.76 -5.36
N VAL A 204 9.50 -22.77 -6.25
CA VAL A 204 10.05 -21.42 -6.04
C VAL A 204 9.32 -20.72 -4.91
N ASP A 205 7.98 -20.70 -4.96
CA ASP A 205 7.16 -20.10 -3.91
C ASP A 205 7.34 -20.89 -2.61
N PHE A 206 7.45 -22.23 -2.67
CA PHE A 206 7.70 -23.04 -1.47
C PHE A 206 9.03 -22.68 -0.80
N SER A 207 10.07 -22.46 -1.60
CA SER A 207 11.38 -22.04 -1.07
C SER A 207 11.26 -20.72 -0.31
N LEU A 208 10.49 -19.76 -0.85
CA LEU A 208 10.24 -18.49 -0.16
C LEU A 208 9.42 -18.70 1.14
N VAL A 209 8.35 -19.50 1.09
CA VAL A 209 7.54 -19.83 2.27
C VAL A 209 8.40 -20.44 3.37
N TRP A 210 9.25 -21.40 3.04
CA TRP A 210 10.15 -22.02 4.01
C TRP A 210 11.15 -21.01 4.59
N LEU A 211 11.77 -20.17 3.74
CA LEU A 211 12.74 -19.16 4.19
C LEU A 211 12.11 -18.08 5.10
N LEU A 212 10.81 -17.77 4.91
CA LEU A 212 10.05 -16.78 5.68
C LEU A 212 9.45 -17.34 6.96
N LEU A 213 8.87 -18.55 6.90
CA LEU A 213 8.05 -19.11 7.97
C LEU A 213 8.75 -20.19 8.79
N HIS A 214 10.01 -20.52 8.49
CA HIS A 214 10.80 -21.40 9.35
C HIS A 214 10.81 -20.87 10.79
N HIS A 215 10.71 -21.75 11.79
CA HIS A 215 10.55 -21.38 13.20
C HIS A 215 11.59 -20.36 13.69
N SER A 216 12.83 -20.44 13.19
CA SER A 216 13.90 -19.51 13.57
C SER A 216 13.65 -18.06 13.16
N ARG A 217 12.71 -17.81 12.22
CA ARG A 217 12.31 -16.47 11.80
C ARG A 217 11.39 -15.80 12.80
N LEU A 218 10.51 -16.58 13.42
CA LEU A 218 9.45 -16.13 14.32
C LEU A 218 9.77 -16.35 15.79
N MET A 219 10.82 -17.13 16.11
CA MET A 219 11.30 -17.35 17.46
C MET A 219 11.93 -16.07 18.06
N PRO A 220 11.41 -15.54 19.17
CA PRO A 220 12.04 -14.43 19.89
C PRO A 220 13.45 -14.79 20.38
N ARG A 221 14.47 -14.02 19.98
CA ARG A 221 15.87 -14.30 20.38
C ARG A 221 16.22 -13.76 21.77
N ASP A 222 15.56 -12.69 22.20
CA ASP A 222 15.84 -11.99 23.46
C ASP A 222 14.70 -12.12 24.48
N GLY A 223 13.82 -13.11 24.29
CA GLY A 223 12.59 -13.29 25.08
C GLY A 223 11.52 -12.22 24.85
N ARG A 224 11.78 -11.29 23.93
CA ARG A 224 10.86 -10.22 23.51
C ARG A 224 10.43 -10.46 22.06
N PRO A 225 9.13 -10.36 21.72
CA PRO A 225 8.62 -10.59 20.37
C PRO A 225 9.34 -9.80 19.27
N GLU A 226 9.78 -8.58 19.56
CA GLU A 226 10.54 -7.70 18.65
C GLU A 226 11.90 -8.29 18.26
N GLY A 227 12.42 -9.21 19.08
CA GLY A 227 13.67 -9.92 18.81
C GLY A 227 13.57 -11.02 17.74
N ALA A 228 12.38 -11.28 17.19
CA ALA A 228 12.20 -12.20 16.07
C ALA A 228 12.89 -11.65 14.80
N ILE A 229 13.54 -12.54 14.03
CA ILE A 229 14.28 -12.12 12.82
C ILE A 229 13.33 -11.54 11.78
N LEU A 230 12.13 -12.09 11.65
CA LEU A 230 11.12 -11.58 10.71
C LEU A 230 10.70 -10.14 11.06
N GLU A 231 10.63 -9.80 12.35
CA GLU A 231 10.32 -8.44 12.78
C GLU A 231 11.46 -7.48 12.42
N GLN A 232 12.71 -7.86 12.67
CA GLN A 232 13.88 -7.06 12.29
C GLN A 232 13.95 -6.82 10.78
N TRP A 233 13.63 -7.84 9.98
CA TRP A 233 13.53 -7.73 8.53
C TRP A 233 12.43 -6.76 8.10
N ARG A 234 11.26 -6.82 8.75
CA ARG A 234 10.14 -5.90 8.51
C ARG A 234 10.52 -4.46 8.86
N GLU A 235 11.12 -4.23 10.03
CA GLU A 235 11.62 -2.92 10.46
C GLU A 235 12.64 -2.34 9.49
N GLN A 236 13.60 -3.15 9.03
CA GLN A 236 14.57 -2.73 8.03
C GLN A 236 13.88 -2.35 6.71
N GLY A 237 12.89 -3.13 6.27
CA GLY A 237 12.09 -2.82 5.09
C GLY A 237 11.31 -1.51 5.23
N GLN A 238 10.80 -1.22 6.42
CA GLN A 238 10.10 0.03 6.73
C GLN A 238 11.04 1.24 6.68
N GLN A 239 12.25 1.13 7.25
CA GLN A 239 13.29 2.18 7.18
C GLN A 239 13.74 2.45 5.73
N GLU A 240 13.83 1.42 4.89
CA GLU A 240 14.11 1.59 3.47
C GLU A 240 12.97 2.32 2.74
N GLY A 241 11.73 2.06 3.13
CA GLY A 241 10.55 2.80 2.67
C GLY A 241 10.61 4.29 3.02
N GLU A 242 10.89 4.62 4.28
CA GLU A 242 11.06 6.02 4.74
C GLU A 242 12.15 6.75 3.94
N ARG A 243 13.26 6.06 3.63
CA ARG A 243 14.31 6.62 2.78
C ARG A 243 13.84 6.85 1.35
N ALA A 244 13.12 5.90 0.77
CA ALA A 244 12.53 6.04 -0.57
C ALA A 244 11.56 7.24 -0.62
N LEU A 245 10.86 7.52 0.47
CA LEU A 245 10.01 8.69 0.62
C LEU A 245 10.76 10.01 0.54
N GLY A 246 11.88 10.09 1.27
CA GLY A 246 12.77 11.25 1.22
C GLY A 246 13.29 11.53 -0.19
N GLU A 247 13.64 10.48 -0.92
CA GLU A 247 14.05 10.58 -2.33
C GLU A 247 12.87 10.95 -3.25
N LEU A 248 11.67 10.43 -3.01
CA LEU A 248 10.47 10.79 -3.77
C LEU A 248 10.15 12.28 -3.61
N ARG A 249 10.30 12.87 -2.42
CA ARG A 249 10.16 14.32 -2.22
C ARG A 249 11.10 15.11 -3.15
N VAL A 250 12.36 14.69 -3.23
CA VAL A 250 13.34 15.31 -4.14
C VAL A 250 12.92 15.10 -5.59
N GLY A 251 12.50 13.88 -5.93
CA GLY A 251 12.01 13.50 -7.25
C GLY A 251 10.84 14.36 -7.73
N VAL A 252 9.81 14.55 -6.90
CA VAL A 252 8.66 15.41 -7.22
C VAL A 252 9.09 16.86 -7.44
N THR A 253 9.97 17.39 -6.60
CA THR A 253 10.53 18.74 -6.78
C THR A 253 11.25 18.87 -8.13
N GLN A 254 12.05 17.87 -8.53
CA GLN A 254 12.74 17.87 -9.82
C GLN A 254 11.75 17.71 -10.99
N ALA A 255 10.73 16.87 -10.85
CA ALA A 255 9.69 16.70 -11.86
C ALA A 255 8.96 18.03 -12.13
N LEU A 256 8.60 18.79 -11.09
CA LEU A 256 7.99 20.11 -11.22
C LEU A 256 8.88 21.10 -11.99
N ARG A 257 10.21 21.04 -11.78
CA ARG A 257 11.18 21.86 -12.53
C ARG A 257 11.25 21.50 -14.01
N GLU A 258 11.35 20.21 -14.29
CA GLU A 258 11.46 19.69 -15.65
C GLU A 258 10.18 19.96 -16.43
N LEU A 259 9.00 19.73 -15.84
CA LEU A 259 7.70 20.06 -16.44
C LEU A 259 7.57 21.58 -16.62
N GLY A 260 7.76 22.34 -15.55
CA GLY A 260 7.60 23.79 -15.55
C GLY A 260 8.50 24.49 -16.56
N SER A 261 9.77 24.08 -16.64
CA SER A 261 10.71 24.61 -17.64
C SER A 261 10.41 24.07 -19.03
N GLY A 262 9.91 22.83 -19.14
CA GLY A 262 9.61 22.18 -20.40
C GLY A 262 8.50 22.85 -21.18
N PHE A 263 7.38 23.18 -20.52
CA PHE A 263 6.31 23.93 -21.14
C PHE A 263 6.77 25.34 -21.55
N LEU A 264 7.53 26.04 -20.71
CA LEU A 264 8.04 27.37 -21.03
C LEU A 264 9.04 27.36 -22.20
N ALA A 265 9.81 26.28 -22.34
CA ALA A 265 10.81 26.11 -23.39
C ALA A 265 10.24 25.67 -24.74
N HIS A 266 9.00 25.15 -24.79
CA HIS A 266 8.42 24.67 -26.04
C HIS A 266 8.08 25.85 -26.98
N PRO A 267 8.51 25.85 -28.25
CA PRO A 267 8.29 26.99 -29.15
C PRO A 267 6.80 27.35 -29.32
N ASP A 268 5.93 26.35 -29.41
CA ASP A 268 4.49 26.54 -29.68
C ASP A 268 3.69 27.06 -28.47
N ASN A 269 4.28 27.16 -27.28
CA ASN A 269 3.61 27.66 -26.08
C ASN A 269 3.73 29.18 -25.92
N ALA A 270 3.47 29.93 -26.99
CA ALA A 270 3.55 31.39 -26.96
C ALA A 270 2.48 32.01 -26.05
N GLU A 271 1.25 31.48 -26.09
CA GLU A 271 0.13 31.94 -25.26
C GLU A 271 0.41 31.78 -23.76
N LEU A 272 0.97 30.64 -23.34
CA LEU A 272 1.37 30.41 -21.94
C LEU A 272 2.40 31.44 -21.47
N ARG A 273 3.44 31.71 -22.28
CA ARG A 273 4.45 32.70 -21.94
C ARG A 273 3.86 34.11 -21.88
N GLN A 274 2.96 34.44 -22.79
CA GLN A 274 2.28 35.73 -22.82
C GLN A 274 1.39 35.92 -21.58
N ALA A 275 0.62 34.91 -21.17
CA ALA A 275 -0.20 34.96 -19.96
C ALA A 275 0.63 35.22 -18.69
N LEU A 276 1.81 34.60 -18.59
CA LEU A 276 2.78 34.84 -17.51
C LEU A 276 3.41 36.24 -17.57
N GLU A 277 3.78 36.71 -18.78
CA GLU A 277 4.37 38.03 -18.97
C GLU A 277 3.40 39.16 -18.63
N GLN A 278 2.13 38.99 -18.99
CA GLN A 278 1.06 39.96 -18.78
C GLN A 278 0.48 39.89 -17.36
N GLY A 279 0.86 38.89 -16.56
CA GLY A 279 0.35 38.66 -15.21
C GLY A 279 -1.08 38.11 -15.16
N GLU A 280 -1.62 37.63 -16.27
CA GLU A 280 -2.90 36.91 -16.32
C GLU A 280 -2.80 35.55 -15.60
N LEU A 281 -1.62 34.92 -15.71
CA LEU A 281 -1.23 33.76 -14.94
C LEU A 281 -0.07 34.16 -14.01
N SER A 282 -0.23 34.01 -12.70
CA SER A 282 0.88 34.24 -11.76
C SER A 282 1.82 33.03 -11.70
N PRO A 283 3.08 33.18 -11.26
CA PRO A 283 3.96 32.04 -10.98
C PRO A 283 3.35 31.01 -10.04
N GLU A 284 2.58 31.46 -9.04
CA GLU A 284 1.84 30.60 -8.11
C GLU A 284 0.70 29.85 -8.81
N GLY A 285 -0.07 30.53 -9.67
CA GLY A 285 -1.12 29.87 -10.48
C GLY A 285 -0.55 28.82 -11.42
N TYR A 286 0.57 29.12 -12.08
CA TYR A 286 1.27 28.16 -12.93
C TYR A 286 1.80 26.96 -12.12
N PHE A 287 2.38 27.22 -10.95
CA PHE A 287 2.82 26.17 -10.04
C PHE A 287 1.67 25.27 -9.57
N GLN A 288 0.48 25.83 -9.30
CA GLN A 288 -0.70 25.03 -8.94
C GLN A 288 -1.12 24.08 -10.06
N GLU A 289 -1.11 24.51 -11.33
CA GLU A 289 -1.39 23.61 -12.46
C GLU A 289 -0.33 22.53 -12.63
N LEU A 290 0.96 22.87 -12.48
CA LEU A 290 2.06 21.89 -12.51
C LEU A 290 1.90 20.85 -11.40
N LEU A 291 1.48 21.28 -10.22
CA LEU A 291 1.26 20.38 -9.09
C LEU A 291 0.10 19.42 -9.34
N ARG A 292 -1.04 19.92 -9.84
CA ARG A 292 -2.17 19.08 -10.25
C ARG A 292 -1.78 18.10 -11.35
N LEU A 293 -0.93 18.50 -12.30
CA LEU A 293 -0.39 17.60 -13.32
C LEU A 293 0.46 16.49 -12.71
N VAL A 294 1.37 16.81 -11.78
CA VAL A 294 2.12 15.79 -11.04
C VAL A 294 1.18 14.89 -10.23
N TYR A 295 0.07 15.39 -9.70
CA TYR A 295 -0.91 14.58 -8.98
C TYR A 295 -1.66 13.64 -9.89
N ARG A 296 -1.99 14.05 -11.12
CA ARG A 296 -2.48 13.13 -12.15
C ARG A 296 -1.46 12.01 -12.40
N PHE A 297 -0.17 12.33 -12.46
CA PHE A 297 0.87 11.32 -12.65
C PHE A 297 0.95 10.34 -11.48
N LEU A 298 1.10 10.85 -10.26
CA LEU A 298 1.17 10.01 -9.06
C LEU A 298 -0.09 9.16 -8.89
N PHE A 299 -1.26 9.74 -9.13
CA PHE A 299 -2.54 9.02 -9.14
C PHE A 299 -2.55 7.87 -10.12
N LEU A 300 -2.17 8.11 -11.38
CA LEU A 300 -2.15 7.04 -12.38
C LEU A 300 -1.12 5.98 -12.04
N LEU A 301 0.08 6.34 -11.57
CA LEU A 301 1.09 5.37 -11.16
C LEU A 301 0.59 4.48 -10.01
N THR A 302 -0.05 5.08 -8.99
CA THR A 302 -0.61 4.34 -7.85
C THR A 302 -1.81 3.48 -8.26
N ALA A 303 -2.77 4.03 -8.99
CA ALA A 303 -3.98 3.31 -9.40
C ALA A 303 -3.68 2.20 -10.43
N GLU A 304 -2.69 2.39 -11.32
CA GLU A 304 -2.21 1.36 -12.24
C GLU A 304 -1.44 0.26 -11.50
N ASP A 305 -0.50 0.61 -10.60
CA ASP A 305 0.28 -0.38 -9.84
C ASP A 305 -0.61 -1.23 -8.90
N ARG A 306 -1.81 -0.72 -8.53
CA ARG A 306 -2.85 -1.44 -7.76
C ARG A 306 -3.94 -2.12 -8.62
N ASP A 307 -3.88 -2.01 -9.95
CA ASP A 307 -4.91 -2.49 -10.91
C ASP A 307 -6.33 -1.95 -10.63
N LEU A 308 -6.44 -0.69 -10.18
CA LEU A 308 -7.70 -0.05 -9.79
C LEU A 308 -8.22 0.99 -10.77
N VAL A 309 -7.40 1.39 -11.76
CA VAL A 309 -7.70 2.55 -12.62
C VAL A 309 -8.75 2.25 -13.70
N LEU A 310 -8.85 0.99 -14.14
CA LEU A 310 -9.75 0.59 -15.23
C LEU A 310 -11.08 0.04 -14.70
N SER A 311 -12.10 0.06 -15.56
CA SER A 311 -13.40 -0.54 -15.26
C SER A 311 -13.26 -2.03 -14.94
N PRO A 312 -13.94 -2.54 -13.89
CA PRO A 312 -14.06 -3.98 -13.64
C PRO A 312 -14.62 -4.76 -14.82
N GLU A 313 -15.43 -4.12 -15.65
CA GLU A 313 -16.08 -4.73 -16.82
C GLU A 313 -15.15 -4.84 -18.04
N ALA A 314 -13.97 -4.22 -18.00
CA ALA A 314 -13.01 -4.27 -19.11
C ALA A 314 -12.40 -5.67 -19.21
N ASP A 315 -12.50 -6.27 -20.41
CA ASP A 315 -11.87 -7.55 -20.72
C ASP A 315 -10.33 -7.45 -20.80
N GLU A 316 -9.66 -8.59 -20.77
CA GLU A 316 -8.19 -8.63 -20.72
C GLU A 316 -7.54 -8.03 -21.98
N ALA A 317 -8.20 -8.15 -23.14
CA ALA A 317 -7.70 -7.53 -24.38
C ALA A 317 -7.72 -6.01 -24.30
N THR A 318 -8.78 -5.43 -23.75
CA THR A 318 -8.94 -3.98 -23.51
C THR A 318 -7.93 -3.48 -22.48
N ARG A 319 -7.77 -4.22 -21.38
CA ARG A 319 -6.77 -3.91 -20.34
C ARG A 319 -5.36 -3.91 -20.92
N GLU A 320 -5.01 -4.89 -21.73
CA GLU A 320 -3.68 -4.96 -22.33
C GLU A 320 -3.44 -3.84 -23.35
N LEU A 321 -4.46 -3.46 -24.12
CA LEU A 321 -4.38 -2.31 -25.02
C LEU A 321 -4.04 -1.02 -24.25
N TYR A 322 -4.71 -0.78 -23.12
CA TYR A 322 -4.39 0.34 -22.23
C TYR A 322 -2.95 0.23 -21.71
N ARG A 323 -2.58 -0.92 -21.13
CA ARG A 323 -1.24 -1.12 -20.54
C ARG A 323 -0.12 -0.86 -21.53
N GLN A 324 -0.23 -1.37 -22.76
CA GLN A 324 0.82 -1.22 -23.78
C GLN A 324 0.83 0.15 -24.45
N GLY A 325 -0.35 0.77 -24.58
CA GLY A 325 -0.56 1.90 -25.47
C GLY A 325 -0.86 3.24 -24.80
N TYR A 326 -1.32 3.28 -23.55
CA TYR A 326 -1.86 4.50 -22.92
C TYR A 326 -1.52 4.64 -21.43
N SER A 327 -1.04 3.58 -20.78
CA SER A 327 -0.66 3.63 -19.38
C SER A 327 0.50 4.58 -19.10
N LEU A 328 0.43 5.26 -17.97
CA LEU A 328 1.53 6.09 -17.51
C LEU A 328 2.72 5.21 -17.08
N GLY A 329 2.45 4.02 -16.54
CA GLY A 329 3.44 3.00 -16.20
C GLY A 329 4.35 2.65 -17.38
N HIS A 330 3.81 2.55 -18.60
CA HIS A 330 4.62 2.32 -19.81
C HIS A 330 5.53 3.50 -20.15
N LEU A 331 5.03 4.73 -20.05
CA LEU A 331 5.83 5.94 -20.26
C LEU A 331 6.90 6.10 -19.18
N ARG A 332 6.56 5.79 -17.93
CA ARG A 332 7.52 5.64 -16.83
C ARG A 332 8.61 4.69 -17.30
N GLU A 333 8.33 3.43 -17.65
CA GLU A 333 9.37 2.45 -18.01
C GLU A 333 10.32 2.90 -19.15
N ARG A 334 9.80 3.64 -20.13
CA ARG A 334 10.60 4.26 -21.20
C ARG A 334 11.54 5.36 -20.69
N ALA A 335 11.16 6.10 -19.65
CA ALA A 335 11.93 7.20 -19.08
C ALA A 335 13.37 6.82 -18.68
N ARG A 336 13.62 5.54 -18.40
CA ARG A 336 14.98 5.01 -18.10
C ARG A 336 15.94 5.07 -19.29
N TYR A 337 15.42 5.08 -20.51
CA TYR A 337 16.25 5.00 -21.71
C TYR A 337 16.39 6.36 -22.37
N ARG A 338 17.62 6.87 -22.41
CA ARG A 338 17.97 8.18 -22.98
C ARG A 338 17.52 8.40 -24.43
N ARG A 339 17.31 7.33 -25.21
CA ARG A 339 16.83 7.42 -26.59
C ARG A 339 15.43 8.06 -26.73
N TYR A 340 14.59 7.98 -25.70
CA TYR A 340 13.26 8.61 -25.72
C TYR A 340 13.30 10.08 -25.28
N HIS A 341 14.44 10.57 -24.77
CA HIS A 341 14.59 11.95 -24.32
C HIS A 341 14.90 12.89 -25.49
N ASP A 342 14.04 12.87 -26.51
CA ASP A 342 14.19 13.66 -27.73
C ASP A 342 13.38 14.97 -27.68
N ARG A 343 13.25 15.64 -28.83
CA ARG A 343 12.58 16.95 -28.95
C ARG A 343 11.13 16.86 -29.42
N HIS A 344 10.62 15.67 -29.76
CA HIS A 344 9.23 15.49 -30.16
C HIS A 344 8.31 15.65 -28.95
N ASP A 345 7.01 15.77 -29.16
CA ASP A 345 5.97 15.95 -28.14
C ASP A 345 4.89 14.85 -28.21
N ASP A 346 5.15 13.76 -28.94
CA ASP A 346 4.20 12.67 -29.16
C ASP A 346 3.81 11.93 -27.88
N ALA A 347 4.70 11.80 -26.90
CA ALA A 347 4.36 11.19 -25.61
C ALA A 347 3.44 12.09 -24.77
N TRP A 348 3.52 13.41 -24.94
CA TRP A 348 2.59 14.35 -24.31
C TRP A 348 1.21 14.27 -24.96
N GLU A 349 1.15 14.22 -26.29
CA GLU A 349 -0.12 14.03 -27.02
C GLU A 349 -0.82 12.72 -26.65
N GLN A 350 -0.04 11.64 -26.48
CA GLN A 350 -0.55 10.37 -25.96
C GLN A 350 -1.16 10.52 -24.56
N LEU A 351 -0.51 11.26 -23.65
CA LEU A 351 -1.04 11.53 -22.31
C LEU A 351 -2.32 12.36 -22.33
N ARG A 352 -2.42 13.33 -23.23
CA ARG A 352 -3.66 14.13 -23.39
C ARG A 352 -4.84 13.24 -23.77
N ILE A 353 -4.63 12.22 -24.63
CA ILE A 353 -5.66 11.22 -24.93
C ILE A 353 -6.04 10.42 -23.68
N THR A 354 -5.05 9.98 -22.89
CA THR A 354 -5.29 9.25 -21.64
C THR A 354 -6.09 10.10 -20.65
N PHE A 355 -5.73 11.38 -20.46
CA PHE A 355 -6.44 12.31 -19.58
C PHE A 355 -7.87 12.57 -20.05
N GLU A 356 -8.06 12.77 -21.35
CA GLU A 356 -9.39 12.93 -21.95
C GLU A 356 -10.27 11.71 -21.72
N GLY A 357 -9.70 10.51 -21.84
CA GLY A 357 -10.38 9.25 -21.56
C GLY A 357 -10.84 9.13 -20.11
N PHE A 358 -10.02 9.52 -19.13
CA PHE A 358 -10.45 9.56 -17.72
C PHE A 358 -11.39 10.73 -17.40
N ARG A 359 -11.39 11.79 -18.21
CA ARG A 359 -12.31 12.92 -18.06
C ARG A 359 -13.73 12.59 -18.52
N LYS A 360 -13.88 11.91 -19.67
CA LYS A 360 -15.17 11.65 -20.32
C LYS A 360 -15.59 10.18 -20.37
N GLY A 361 -14.70 9.27 -19.99
CA GLY A 361 -14.85 7.84 -20.21
C GLY A 361 -14.37 7.44 -21.61
N GLN A 362 -13.69 6.30 -21.71
CA GLN A 362 -13.27 5.71 -22.98
C GLN A 362 -13.40 4.18 -22.91
N PRO A 363 -14.53 3.62 -23.38
CA PRO A 363 -14.79 2.18 -23.33
C PRO A 363 -13.74 1.34 -24.06
N LEU A 364 -13.17 1.83 -25.17
CA LEU A 364 -12.16 1.11 -25.94
C LEU A 364 -10.83 0.92 -25.19
N LEU A 365 -10.61 1.70 -24.13
CA LEU A 365 -9.44 1.61 -23.27
C LEU A 365 -9.82 1.16 -21.85
N GLY A 366 -11.08 0.78 -21.62
CA GLY A 366 -11.58 0.41 -20.30
C GLY A 366 -11.54 1.55 -19.28
N GLN A 367 -11.41 2.81 -19.72
CA GLN A 367 -11.27 3.96 -18.84
C GLN A 367 -12.66 4.43 -18.36
N PRO A 368 -12.92 4.43 -17.04
CA PRO A 368 -14.14 5.01 -16.49
C PRO A 368 -14.07 6.54 -16.46
N VAL A 369 -15.22 7.17 -16.21
CA VAL A 369 -15.30 8.61 -15.93
C VAL A 369 -14.81 8.85 -14.51
N LEU A 370 -13.61 9.41 -14.36
CA LEU A 370 -13.03 9.74 -13.05
C LEU A 370 -13.38 11.18 -12.62
N GLY A 371 -13.33 12.15 -13.53
CA GLY A 371 -13.46 13.57 -13.15
C GLY A 371 -12.38 13.99 -12.14
N GLY A 372 -12.72 14.88 -11.19
CA GLY A 372 -11.80 15.31 -10.13
C GLY A 372 -10.51 15.90 -10.69
N LEU A 373 -9.37 15.25 -10.41
CA LEU A 373 -8.05 15.61 -10.98
C LEU A 373 -8.05 15.75 -12.51
N PHE A 374 -8.90 15.01 -13.22
CA PHE A 374 -8.97 15.01 -14.69
C PHE A 374 -10.02 15.98 -15.25
N ALA A 375 -10.68 16.78 -14.40
CA ALA A 375 -11.63 17.78 -14.87
C ALA A 375 -10.93 18.88 -15.69
N ALA A 376 -11.68 19.50 -16.61
CA ALA A 376 -11.15 20.44 -17.60
C ALA A 376 -10.67 21.78 -17.00
N ASP A 377 -11.10 22.09 -15.78
CA ASP A 377 -10.76 23.32 -15.06
C ASP A 377 -9.50 23.17 -14.19
N GLN A 378 -8.92 21.98 -14.11
CA GLN A 378 -7.78 21.71 -13.23
C GLN A 378 -6.47 22.30 -13.75
N CYS A 379 -6.20 22.15 -15.05
CA CYS A 379 -4.96 22.56 -15.69
C CYS A 379 -5.23 23.26 -17.05
N PRO A 380 -6.03 24.35 -17.09
CA PRO A 380 -6.51 24.94 -18.34
C PRO A 380 -5.39 25.43 -19.28
N HIS A 381 -4.28 25.90 -18.73
CA HIS A 381 -3.14 26.35 -19.54
C HIS A 381 -2.27 25.17 -19.98
N LEU A 382 -2.05 24.17 -19.10
CA LEU A 382 -1.20 23.02 -19.43
C LEU A 382 -1.88 22.01 -20.36
N ASP A 383 -3.19 21.78 -20.23
CA ASP A 383 -3.93 20.76 -21.00
C ASP A 383 -3.99 21.07 -22.51
N ASN A 384 -3.73 22.33 -22.87
CA ASN A 384 -3.65 22.82 -24.25
C ASN A 384 -2.23 23.19 -24.69
N ALA A 385 -1.24 23.10 -23.80
CA ALA A 385 0.15 23.38 -24.10
C ALA A 385 0.86 22.13 -24.66
N HIS A 386 2.05 22.34 -25.22
CA HIS A 386 2.94 21.30 -25.74
C HIS A 386 4.12 21.03 -24.80
N LEU A 387 4.55 19.78 -24.68
CA LEU A 387 5.68 19.40 -23.83
C LEU A 387 6.60 18.43 -24.58
N GLY A 388 7.86 18.84 -24.75
CA GLY A 388 8.86 17.98 -25.38
C GLY A 388 9.21 16.76 -24.51
N ASN A 389 9.36 15.61 -25.15
CA ASN A 389 9.67 14.30 -24.58
C ASN A 389 10.86 14.34 -23.61
N ARG A 390 11.93 15.08 -23.93
CA ARG A 390 13.08 15.26 -23.02
C ARG A 390 12.70 15.77 -21.63
N TYR A 391 11.66 16.59 -21.50
CA TYR A 391 11.24 17.13 -20.20
C TYR A 391 10.25 16.19 -19.54
N LEU A 392 9.28 15.67 -20.31
CA LEU A 392 8.32 14.70 -19.81
C LEU A 392 9.01 13.45 -19.26
N TYR A 393 9.89 12.81 -20.03
CA TYR A 393 10.58 11.60 -19.57
C TYR A 393 11.56 11.86 -18.44
N LYS A 394 12.19 13.03 -18.34
CA LYS A 394 12.96 13.37 -17.13
C LYS A 394 12.07 13.50 -15.90
N ALA A 395 10.93 14.19 -16.03
CA ALA A 395 9.97 14.28 -14.94
C ALA A 395 9.48 12.90 -14.51
N LEU A 396 9.06 12.04 -15.45
CA LEU A 396 8.66 10.66 -15.17
C LEU A 396 9.80 9.82 -14.61
N PHE A 397 11.05 10.09 -14.99
CA PHE A 397 12.20 9.42 -14.39
C PHE A 397 12.34 9.79 -12.91
N HIS A 398 12.23 11.08 -12.57
CA HIS A 398 12.29 11.56 -11.19
C HIS A 398 11.11 11.09 -10.32
N LEU A 399 9.94 10.83 -10.93
CA LEU A 399 8.80 10.21 -10.22
C LEU A 399 8.92 8.68 -10.16
N GLY A 400 9.59 8.03 -11.11
CA GLY A 400 9.65 6.58 -11.17
C GLY A 400 10.83 5.94 -10.44
N TRP A 401 11.93 6.68 -10.27
CA TRP A 401 13.20 6.11 -9.80
C TRP A 401 14.03 7.07 -8.96
N PHE A 402 14.86 6.48 -8.10
CA PHE A 402 15.94 7.16 -7.41
C PHE A 402 17.22 6.31 -7.41
N GLN A 403 18.35 6.97 -7.21
CA GLN A 403 19.65 6.32 -7.17
C GLN A 403 19.97 5.93 -5.72
N SER A 404 20.29 4.66 -5.47
CA SER A 404 20.76 4.16 -4.17
C SER A 404 22.13 3.49 -4.34
N GLY A 405 23.18 4.24 -4.03
CA GLY A 405 24.55 3.86 -4.37
C GLY A 405 24.71 3.69 -5.88
N ASP A 406 25.24 2.55 -6.32
CA ASP A 406 25.40 2.24 -7.74
C ASP A 406 24.14 1.67 -8.41
N SER A 407 23.07 1.43 -7.63
CA SER A 407 21.84 0.81 -8.12
C SER A 407 20.73 1.83 -8.35
N LEU A 408 20.01 1.67 -9.45
CA LEU A 408 18.78 2.41 -9.74
C LEU A 408 17.60 1.66 -9.13
N VAL A 409 16.89 2.28 -8.19
CA VAL A 409 15.76 1.68 -7.47
C VAL A 409 14.46 2.29 -8.00
N ARG A 410 13.48 1.43 -8.30
CA ARG A 410 12.14 1.86 -8.71
C ARG A 410 11.32 2.24 -7.48
N ILE A 411 10.59 3.34 -7.57
CA ILE A 411 9.62 3.76 -6.56
C ILE A 411 8.38 2.86 -6.69
N ASN A 412 8.01 2.23 -5.58
CA ASN A 412 6.87 1.31 -5.53
C ASN A 412 5.64 2.04 -4.99
N TYR A 413 4.74 2.42 -5.89
CA TYR A 413 3.50 3.12 -5.53
C TYR A 413 2.37 2.18 -5.07
N ARG A 414 2.48 0.87 -5.34
CA ARG A 414 1.47 -0.11 -4.92
C ARG A 414 1.32 -0.13 -3.41
N ASP A 415 2.46 -0.20 -2.72
CA ASP A 415 2.56 -0.41 -1.27
C ASP A 415 2.78 0.88 -0.49
N MET A 416 2.85 2.02 -1.17
CA MET A 416 3.02 3.33 -0.53
C MET A 416 1.72 3.74 0.17
N ASP A 417 1.81 4.11 1.44
CA ASP A 417 0.63 4.61 2.14
C ASP A 417 0.32 6.05 1.72
N THR A 418 -0.91 6.51 1.87
CA THR A 418 -1.25 7.89 1.49
C THR A 418 -0.83 8.93 2.51
N GLU A 419 -0.56 8.54 3.76
CA GLU A 419 0.13 9.39 4.72
C GLU A 419 1.55 9.71 4.24
N GLU A 420 2.21 8.70 3.67
CA GLU A 420 3.53 8.87 3.07
C GLU A 420 3.50 9.85 1.89
N LEU A 421 2.52 9.73 0.98
CA LEU A 421 2.31 10.71 -0.09
C LEU A 421 1.93 12.11 0.44
N GLY A 422 1.14 12.17 1.52
CA GLY A 422 0.79 13.40 2.22
C GLY A 422 2.03 14.20 2.64
N SER A 423 3.01 13.52 3.25
CA SER A 423 4.28 14.14 3.69
C SER A 423 5.11 14.70 2.51
N VAL A 424 5.06 14.04 1.35
CA VAL A 424 5.70 14.54 0.12
C VAL A 424 5.04 15.84 -0.30
N TYR A 425 3.71 15.91 -0.29
CA TYR A 425 2.98 17.10 -0.71
C TYR A 425 3.11 18.29 0.23
N GLU A 426 3.15 18.04 1.54
CA GLU A 426 3.40 19.09 2.53
C GLU A 426 4.71 19.81 2.28
N SER A 427 5.74 19.06 1.91
CA SER A 427 7.03 19.65 1.61
C SER A 427 7.04 20.61 0.44
N LEU A 428 6.06 20.47 -0.46
CA LEU A 428 5.90 21.33 -1.63
C LEU A 428 5.23 22.65 -1.26
N LEU A 429 4.52 22.72 -0.13
CA LEU A 429 3.94 23.97 0.40
C LEU A 429 5.02 24.97 0.82
N GLU A 430 6.23 24.50 1.14
CA GLU A 430 7.38 25.36 1.49
C GLU A 430 8.02 26.01 0.26
N LEU A 431 7.69 25.55 -0.96
CA LEU A 431 8.32 26.00 -2.19
C LEU A 431 7.66 27.30 -2.68
N VAL A 432 8.49 28.30 -2.96
CA VAL A 432 8.05 29.57 -3.55
C VAL A 432 8.42 29.56 -5.03
N PRO A 433 7.44 29.45 -5.96
CA PRO A 433 7.72 29.34 -7.38
C PRO A 433 8.22 30.66 -7.96
N VAL A 434 9.16 30.57 -8.90
CA VAL A 434 9.65 31.71 -9.68
C VAL A 434 9.77 31.34 -11.15
N VAL A 435 9.38 32.26 -12.02
CA VAL A 435 9.59 32.16 -13.47
C VAL A 435 10.73 33.10 -13.84
N GLN A 436 11.84 32.52 -14.28
CA GLN A 436 13.06 33.24 -14.64
C GLN A 436 13.03 33.58 -16.13
N VAL A 437 12.54 34.78 -16.44
CA VAL A 437 12.36 35.31 -17.80
C VAL A 437 13.64 35.88 -18.39
N GLU A 438 14.70 35.98 -17.61
CA GLU A 438 16.04 36.43 -18.02
C GLU A 438 16.80 35.36 -18.82
N TYR A 439 16.43 34.08 -18.68
CA TYR A 439 17.01 32.98 -19.45
C TYR A 439 16.28 32.74 -20.77
N ARG A 440 16.98 32.16 -21.75
CA ARG A 440 16.40 31.70 -23.02
C ARG A 440 16.84 30.25 -23.26
N PRO A 441 15.92 29.26 -23.25
CA PRO A 441 14.49 29.40 -22.95
C PRO A 441 14.22 29.86 -21.50
N TRP A 442 13.00 30.38 -21.25
CA TRP A 442 12.54 30.71 -19.90
C TRP A 442 12.60 29.48 -19.00
N ARG A 443 12.85 29.69 -17.71
CA ARG A 443 13.02 28.60 -16.74
C ARG A 443 12.03 28.74 -15.59
N PHE A 444 11.51 27.60 -15.13
CA PHE A 444 10.77 27.50 -13.88
C PHE A 444 11.71 27.02 -12.77
N ALA A 445 11.67 27.70 -11.63
CA ALA A 445 12.52 27.45 -10.49
C ALA A 445 11.77 27.74 -9.19
N PHE A 446 12.43 27.50 -8.05
CA PHE A 446 11.96 27.88 -6.73
C PHE A 446 12.93 28.88 -6.11
N LEU A 447 12.44 29.77 -5.26
CA LEU A 447 13.27 30.73 -4.54
C LEU A 447 14.33 30.00 -3.70
N GLY A 448 15.58 30.41 -3.81
CA GLY A 448 16.72 29.76 -3.12
C GLY A 448 17.41 28.68 -3.94
N ASP A 449 16.94 28.41 -5.16
CA ASP A 449 17.65 27.53 -6.07
C ASP A 449 19.03 28.06 -6.48
N PRO A 450 19.99 27.16 -6.74
CA PRO A 450 21.23 27.55 -7.38
C PRO A 450 20.98 28.11 -8.79
N GLU A 451 21.74 29.16 -9.10
CA GLU A 451 21.89 29.69 -10.46
C GLU A 451 22.25 28.55 -11.45
N PRO A 452 21.75 28.60 -12.69
CA PRO A 452 22.07 27.59 -13.69
C PRO A 452 23.59 27.48 -13.92
N GLY A 453 24.12 26.26 -13.75
CA GLY A 453 25.55 25.97 -13.90
C GLY A 453 26.36 26.03 -12.60
N ALA A 454 25.77 26.43 -11.48
CA ALA A 454 26.37 26.25 -10.17
C ALA A 454 26.19 24.80 -9.69
N GLU A 455 27.22 24.23 -9.05
CA GLU A 455 27.08 22.93 -8.38
C GLU A 455 26.01 23.02 -7.30
N PRO A 456 25.15 21.98 -7.13
CA PRO A 456 24.17 21.97 -6.07
C PRO A 456 24.90 22.07 -4.72
N ALA A 457 24.65 23.16 -3.99
CA ALA A 457 25.21 23.33 -2.65
C ALA A 457 24.69 22.20 -1.76
N GLN A 458 25.56 21.24 -1.44
CA GLN A 458 25.32 20.34 -0.30
C GLN A 458 25.22 21.21 0.96
N ASP A 459 24.08 21.14 1.64
CA ASP A 459 23.87 21.55 3.04
C ASP A 459 23.69 23.03 3.44
N LYS A 460 23.35 23.97 2.55
CA LYS A 460 23.05 25.34 3.01
C LYS A 460 21.77 25.94 2.44
N GLN A 461 20.61 25.50 2.96
CA GLN A 461 19.42 26.33 3.26
C GLN A 461 18.15 25.48 3.56
N ARG A 462 18.22 24.52 4.48
CA ARG A 462 17.01 23.82 4.98
C ARG A 462 16.28 24.57 6.12
N GLY A 463 16.75 25.76 6.52
CA GLY A 463 16.35 26.36 7.80
C GLY A 463 15.49 27.63 7.78
N SER A 464 15.47 28.39 6.69
CA SER A 464 14.95 29.77 6.76
C SER A 464 13.48 29.95 6.34
N ALA A 465 12.88 28.99 5.63
CA ALA A 465 11.46 29.04 5.22
C ALA A 465 10.49 28.57 6.32
N ARG A 466 10.97 27.90 7.38
CA ARG A 466 10.17 27.42 8.53
C ARG A 466 9.33 28.49 9.24
N LYS A 467 9.62 29.77 9.02
CA LYS A 467 9.05 30.88 9.82
C LYS A 467 7.94 31.67 9.13
N THR A 468 7.65 31.43 7.85
CA THR A 468 6.74 32.31 7.09
C THR A 468 5.39 31.68 6.69
N THR A 469 5.27 30.35 6.56
CA THR A 469 3.99 29.72 6.14
C THR A 469 3.13 29.19 7.29
N GLY A 470 3.69 29.01 8.48
CA GLY A 470 2.95 28.50 9.65
C GLY A 470 2.45 27.06 9.52
N SER A 471 2.88 26.32 8.49
CA SER A 471 2.49 24.93 8.24
C SER A 471 3.27 23.99 9.16
N TYR A 472 2.70 23.65 10.31
CA TYR A 472 3.27 22.69 11.25
C TYR A 472 2.57 21.33 11.09
N TYR A 473 3.37 20.30 10.82
CA TYR A 473 2.95 18.91 10.78
C TYR A 473 2.43 18.44 12.14
N THR A 474 1.38 17.63 12.13
CA THR A 474 0.94 16.89 13.32
C THR A 474 1.50 15.47 13.23
N PRO A 475 2.45 15.07 14.11
CA PRO A 475 2.89 13.69 14.24
C PRO A 475 1.74 12.69 14.25
N ASP A 476 1.85 11.61 13.49
CA ASP A 476 0.84 10.55 13.48
C ASP A 476 0.48 10.07 14.90
N SER A 477 1.46 9.94 15.81
CA SER A 477 1.19 9.60 17.21
C SER A 477 0.20 10.55 17.91
N LEU A 478 0.20 11.83 17.57
CA LEU A 478 -0.77 12.80 18.06
C LEU A 478 -2.12 12.68 17.34
N VAL A 479 -2.11 12.39 16.03
CA VAL A 479 -3.33 12.10 15.27
C VAL A 479 -4.05 10.88 15.84
N GLN A 480 -3.35 9.77 16.00
CA GLN A 480 -3.89 8.53 16.55
C GLN A 480 -4.39 8.73 18.00
N GLU A 481 -3.68 9.50 18.81
CA GLU A 481 -4.14 9.83 20.16
C GLU A 481 -5.45 10.63 20.15
N LEU A 482 -5.63 11.56 19.21
CA LEU A 482 -6.90 12.27 19.03
C LEU A 482 -8.01 11.33 18.57
N ILE A 483 -7.74 10.43 17.61
CA ILE A 483 -8.71 9.42 17.17
C ILE A 483 -9.16 8.57 18.36
N ARG A 484 -8.20 8.04 19.11
CA ARG A 484 -8.42 7.18 20.29
C ARG A 484 -9.22 7.86 21.39
N THR A 485 -8.92 9.12 21.68
CA THR A 485 -9.53 9.83 22.81
C THR A 485 -10.82 10.58 22.48
N ALA A 486 -11.04 10.93 21.21
CA ALA A 486 -12.21 11.71 20.78
C ALA A 486 -13.17 10.93 19.87
N LEU A 487 -12.66 10.28 18.81
CA LEU A 487 -13.50 9.62 17.81
C LEU A 487 -13.98 8.24 18.26
N GLU A 488 -13.11 7.41 18.83
CA GLU A 488 -13.51 6.06 19.27
C GLU A 488 -14.63 6.07 20.32
N PRO A 489 -14.59 6.92 21.37
CA PRO A 489 -15.71 7.00 22.33
C PRO A 489 -17.01 7.45 21.68
N LEU A 490 -16.95 8.32 20.67
CA LEU A 490 -18.13 8.76 19.91
C LEU A 490 -18.71 7.62 19.08
N ILE A 491 -17.86 6.85 18.39
CA ILE A 491 -18.27 5.65 17.65
C ILE A 491 -18.96 4.68 18.60
N GLU A 492 -18.33 4.34 19.73
CA GLU A 492 -18.90 3.40 20.70
C GLU A 492 -20.26 3.86 21.22
N ARG A 493 -20.39 5.15 21.54
CA ARG A 493 -21.66 5.74 21.99
C ARG A 493 -22.72 5.65 20.90
N THR A 494 -22.37 6.02 19.67
CA THR A 494 -23.28 5.96 18.51
C THR A 494 -23.80 4.55 18.28
N LEU A 495 -22.93 3.54 18.38
CA LEU A 495 -23.31 2.13 18.25
C LEU A 495 -24.18 1.62 19.41
N LYS A 496 -23.93 2.10 20.64
CA LYS A 496 -24.76 1.76 21.80
C LYS A 496 -26.18 2.34 21.69
N GLU A 497 -26.29 3.57 21.21
CA GLU A 497 -27.56 4.30 21.05
C GLU A 497 -28.37 3.86 19.81
N ASN A 498 -27.71 3.36 18.75
CA ASN A 498 -28.35 3.03 17.47
C ASN A 498 -28.16 1.54 17.08
N ARG A 499 -28.66 0.63 17.92
CA ARG A 499 -28.47 -0.83 17.71
C ARG A 499 -29.18 -1.40 16.48
N GLU A 500 -30.29 -0.78 16.06
CA GLU A 500 -31.08 -1.27 14.92
C GLU A 500 -30.50 -0.86 13.57
N GLN A 501 -29.90 0.33 13.48
CA GLN A 501 -29.33 0.89 12.25
C GLN A 501 -27.94 1.50 12.50
N PRO A 502 -26.96 0.69 12.98
CA PRO A 502 -25.67 1.21 13.40
C PRO A 502 -24.85 1.78 12.23
N VAL A 503 -24.93 1.18 11.04
CA VAL A 503 -24.20 1.64 9.85
C VAL A 503 -24.68 3.02 9.40
N GLU A 504 -26.00 3.21 9.30
CA GLU A 504 -26.59 4.50 8.92
C GLU A 504 -26.27 5.58 9.95
N ALA A 505 -26.31 5.23 11.24
CA ALA A 505 -25.93 6.15 12.31
C ALA A 505 -24.46 6.59 12.20
N LEU A 506 -23.53 5.68 11.90
CA LEU A 506 -22.12 6.04 11.66
C LEU A 506 -21.94 6.91 10.42
N LEU A 507 -22.61 6.59 9.31
CA LEU A 507 -22.53 7.40 8.07
C LEU A 507 -23.16 8.80 8.22
N ASN A 508 -23.99 9.00 9.23
CA ASN A 508 -24.56 10.30 9.57
C ASN A 508 -23.67 11.16 10.49
N LEU A 509 -22.57 10.61 11.04
CA LEU A 509 -21.60 11.40 11.79
C LEU A 509 -20.93 12.45 10.89
N LYS A 510 -20.59 13.60 11.47
CA LYS A 510 -19.93 14.70 10.78
C LYS A 510 -18.61 15.01 11.48
N VAL A 511 -17.50 14.78 10.78
CA VAL A 511 -16.14 15.08 11.22
C VAL A 511 -15.67 16.29 10.42
N VAL A 512 -15.31 17.36 11.13
CA VAL A 512 -14.87 18.62 10.53
C VAL A 512 -13.45 18.93 11.02
N ASP A 513 -12.56 19.20 10.08
CA ASP A 513 -11.26 19.82 10.36
C ASP A 513 -11.25 21.25 9.77
N PRO A 514 -11.29 22.31 10.60
CA PRO A 514 -11.34 23.69 10.14
C PRO A 514 -9.98 24.25 9.69
N ALA A 515 -8.90 23.48 9.84
CA ALA A 515 -7.55 23.79 9.36
C ALA A 515 -6.90 22.51 8.84
N ALA A 516 -7.56 21.92 7.83
CA ALA A 516 -7.31 20.54 7.40
C ALA A 516 -5.89 20.29 6.90
N GLY A 517 -5.19 21.32 6.41
CA GLY A 517 -3.88 21.15 5.81
C GLY A 517 -3.94 20.12 4.68
N SER A 518 -3.04 19.15 4.75
CA SER A 518 -2.94 17.98 3.87
C SER A 518 -3.99 16.89 4.14
N GLY A 519 -4.80 17.02 5.19
CA GLY A 519 -5.91 16.11 5.49
C GLY A 519 -5.59 14.93 6.42
N HIS A 520 -4.47 14.95 7.17
CA HIS A 520 -4.06 13.83 8.03
C HIS A 520 -5.14 13.40 9.03
N PHE A 521 -5.73 14.33 9.78
CA PHE A 521 -6.82 14.03 10.72
C PHE A 521 -8.06 13.48 10.02
N LEU A 522 -8.45 14.12 8.91
CA LEU A 522 -9.62 13.72 8.13
C LEU A 522 -9.46 12.30 7.58
N LEU A 523 -8.27 11.97 7.08
CA LEU A 523 -7.99 10.66 6.55
C LEU A 523 -7.96 9.58 7.64
N ALA A 524 -7.30 9.86 8.77
CA ALA A 524 -7.29 8.95 9.93
C ALA A 524 -8.70 8.69 10.46
N ALA A 525 -9.52 9.74 10.57
CA ALA A 525 -10.92 9.62 10.97
C ALA A 525 -11.74 8.81 9.96
N ALA A 526 -11.55 9.06 8.66
CA ALA A 526 -12.21 8.31 7.59
C ALA A 526 -11.88 6.82 7.65
N ARG A 527 -10.60 6.48 7.79
CA ARG A 527 -10.11 5.10 7.91
C ARG A 527 -10.73 4.39 9.12
N ARG A 528 -10.78 5.07 10.28
CA ARG A 528 -11.34 4.50 11.51
C ARG A 528 -12.83 4.25 11.41
N LEU A 529 -13.60 5.19 10.85
CA LEU A 529 -15.04 5.04 10.61
C LEU A 529 -15.32 3.96 9.57
N ALA A 530 -14.55 3.92 8.48
CA ALA A 530 -14.68 2.93 7.41
C ALA A 530 -14.44 1.51 7.92
N ALA A 531 -13.45 1.32 8.79
CA ALA A 531 -13.18 0.04 9.42
C ALA A 531 -14.39 -0.47 10.23
N GLU A 532 -15.07 0.40 10.98
CA GLU A 532 -16.30 0.01 11.69
C GLU A 532 -17.47 -0.25 10.75
N VAL A 533 -17.68 0.60 9.74
CA VAL A 533 -18.75 0.40 8.77
C VAL A 533 -18.58 -0.94 8.04
N ALA A 534 -17.36 -1.25 7.59
CA ALA A 534 -17.03 -2.51 6.95
C ALA A 534 -17.23 -3.70 7.91
N ARG A 535 -16.74 -3.60 9.16
CA ARG A 535 -16.93 -4.62 10.19
C ARG A 535 -18.40 -4.89 10.50
N LEU A 536 -19.22 -3.85 10.61
CA LEU A 536 -20.65 -3.99 10.89
C LEU A 536 -21.41 -4.65 9.75
N ARG A 537 -21.03 -4.35 8.50
CA ARG A 537 -21.62 -4.99 7.30
C ARG A 537 -21.20 -6.45 7.17
N ALA A 538 -19.94 -6.77 7.46
CA ALA A 538 -19.44 -8.14 7.47
C ALA A 538 -20.01 -8.96 8.65
N GLY A 539 -20.39 -8.30 9.75
CA GLY A 539 -21.02 -8.91 10.90
C GLY A 539 -20.08 -9.88 11.64
N ALA A 540 -20.31 -11.18 11.47
CA ALA A 540 -19.46 -12.22 12.06
C ALA A 540 -18.27 -12.62 11.18
N ASP A 541 -18.33 -12.25 9.90
CA ASP A 541 -17.29 -12.50 8.91
C ASP A 541 -16.26 -11.36 8.93
N GLN A 542 -15.09 -11.56 8.32
CA GLN A 542 -14.10 -10.51 8.10
C GLN A 542 -14.48 -9.66 6.89
N PRO A 543 -14.41 -8.33 6.99
CA PRO A 543 -14.58 -7.47 5.83
C PRO A 543 -13.50 -7.76 4.80
N THR A 544 -13.90 -7.86 3.53
CA THR A 544 -12.96 -7.93 2.42
C THR A 544 -12.35 -6.56 2.16
N GLU A 545 -11.26 -6.51 1.40
CA GLU A 545 -10.66 -5.25 0.95
C GLU A 545 -11.67 -4.38 0.17
N SER A 546 -12.51 -5.03 -0.64
CA SER A 546 -13.57 -4.36 -1.39
C SER A 546 -14.63 -3.76 -0.46
N ASP A 547 -15.03 -4.47 0.59
CA ASP A 547 -15.99 -3.95 1.57
C ASP A 547 -15.43 -2.73 2.30
N TYR A 548 -14.16 -2.80 2.71
CA TYR A 548 -13.48 -1.69 3.36
C TYR A 548 -13.35 -0.48 2.42
N ARG A 549 -12.90 -0.69 1.18
CA ARG A 549 -12.74 0.38 0.18
C ARG A 549 -14.06 1.07 -0.12
N HIS A 550 -15.14 0.30 -0.25
CA HIS A 550 -16.47 0.83 -0.44
C HIS A 550 -16.95 1.65 0.78
N ALA A 551 -16.76 1.11 1.99
CA ALA A 551 -17.07 1.83 3.23
C ALA A 551 -16.27 3.13 3.37
N LEU A 552 -14.97 3.12 3.01
CA LEU A 552 -14.11 4.30 3.05
C LEU A 552 -14.60 5.37 2.10
N ARG A 553 -14.97 4.99 0.87
CA ARG A 553 -15.57 5.90 -0.10
C ARG A 553 -16.84 6.56 0.43
N GLU A 554 -17.76 5.79 1.02
CA GLU A 554 -18.99 6.34 1.60
C GLU A 554 -18.71 7.25 2.79
N VAL A 555 -17.80 6.87 3.68
CA VAL A 555 -17.43 7.69 4.84
C VAL A 555 -16.84 9.02 4.38
N VAL A 556 -15.92 9.01 3.40
CA VAL A 556 -15.37 10.26 2.86
C VAL A 556 -16.45 11.13 2.24
N ALA A 557 -17.39 10.55 1.50
CA ALA A 557 -18.50 11.28 0.87
C ALA A 557 -19.50 11.88 1.87
N HIS A 558 -19.81 11.18 2.96
CA HIS A 558 -20.90 11.55 3.87
C HIS A 558 -20.44 12.14 5.20
N CYS A 559 -19.24 11.83 5.67
CA CYS A 559 -18.81 12.15 7.03
C CYS A 559 -17.71 13.19 7.12
N ILE A 560 -16.89 13.35 6.06
CA ILE A 560 -15.61 14.06 6.14
C ILE A 560 -15.72 15.44 5.51
N TYR A 561 -15.36 16.47 6.28
CA TYR A 561 -15.41 17.87 5.85
C TYR A 561 -14.12 18.60 6.26
N GLY A 562 -13.49 19.29 5.32
CA GLY A 562 -12.25 20.03 5.56
C GLY A 562 -12.35 21.47 5.08
N VAL A 563 -11.76 22.38 5.85
CA VAL A 563 -11.56 23.78 5.46
C VAL A 563 -10.09 24.12 5.65
N ASP A 564 -9.50 24.86 4.71
CA ASP A 564 -8.18 25.45 4.88
C ASP A 564 -8.11 26.80 4.19
N LEU A 565 -7.29 27.71 4.72
CA LEU A 565 -7.06 29.03 4.13
C LEU A 565 -6.19 28.95 2.87
N ASN A 566 -5.23 28.01 2.85
CA ASN A 566 -4.32 27.82 1.73
C ASN A 566 -5.02 26.94 0.66
N PRO A 567 -5.32 27.48 -0.53
CA PRO A 567 -5.93 26.72 -1.60
C PRO A 567 -5.11 25.48 -1.98
N LEU A 568 -3.78 25.55 -1.83
CA LEU A 568 -2.90 24.42 -2.12
C LEU A 568 -3.14 23.26 -1.15
N ALA A 569 -3.28 23.55 0.14
CA ALA A 569 -3.56 22.56 1.16
C ALA A 569 -4.90 21.85 0.91
N VAL A 570 -5.94 22.60 0.53
CA VAL A 570 -7.24 22.02 0.12
C VAL A 570 -7.06 21.02 -1.03
N GLU A 571 -6.27 21.36 -2.04
CA GLU A 571 -6.01 20.47 -3.17
C GLU A 571 -5.18 19.24 -2.77
N LEU A 572 -4.24 19.38 -1.81
CA LEU A 572 -3.52 18.25 -1.22
C LEU A 572 -4.48 17.28 -0.54
N CYS A 573 -5.35 17.82 0.33
CA CYS A 573 -6.31 17.05 1.08
C CYS A 573 -7.25 16.28 0.15
N LYS A 574 -7.80 16.92 -0.90
CA LYS A 574 -8.64 16.25 -1.90
C LYS A 574 -7.88 15.13 -2.60
N THR A 575 -6.65 15.39 -3.02
CA THR A 575 -5.82 14.41 -3.74
C THR A 575 -5.52 13.19 -2.87
N ALA A 576 -5.16 13.39 -1.61
CA ALA A 576 -4.93 12.32 -0.65
C ALA A 576 -6.20 11.47 -0.45
N LEU A 577 -7.36 12.11 -0.27
CA LEU A 577 -8.64 11.42 -0.14
C LEU A 577 -9.01 10.64 -1.41
N TRP A 578 -8.77 11.20 -2.60
CA TRP A 578 -9.03 10.52 -3.87
C TRP A 578 -8.16 9.28 -4.05
N LEU A 579 -6.87 9.35 -3.72
CA LEU A 579 -5.95 8.21 -3.76
C LEU A 579 -6.39 7.07 -2.83
N GLU A 580 -7.00 7.40 -1.70
CA GLU A 580 -7.46 6.45 -0.70
C GLU A 580 -8.83 5.83 -1.03
N THR A 581 -9.69 6.59 -1.69
CA THR A 581 -11.08 6.21 -1.98
C THR A 581 -11.29 5.71 -3.40
N VAL A 582 -10.21 5.45 -4.15
CA VAL A 582 -10.30 4.89 -5.51
C VAL A 582 -11.05 3.57 -5.44
N GLU A 583 -12.21 3.55 -6.09
CA GLU A 583 -13.01 2.35 -6.30
C GLU A 583 -13.13 2.11 -7.81
N PRO A 584 -12.72 0.95 -8.33
CA PRO A 584 -12.77 0.65 -9.76
C PRO A 584 -14.13 0.96 -10.39
N GLY A 585 -14.11 1.73 -11.48
CA GLY A 585 -15.33 2.12 -12.21
C GLY A 585 -16.13 3.27 -11.59
N LYS A 586 -15.73 3.83 -10.45
CA LYS A 586 -16.40 4.97 -9.81
C LYS A 586 -15.66 6.30 -10.05
N PRO A 587 -16.36 7.45 -10.07
CA PRO A 587 -15.71 8.76 -10.19
C PRO A 587 -14.90 9.12 -8.95
N LEU A 588 -13.90 9.98 -9.07
CA LEU A 588 -13.15 10.53 -7.93
C LEU A 588 -13.98 11.53 -7.12
N GLY A 589 -14.83 12.29 -7.81
CA GLY A 589 -15.80 13.17 -7.14
C GLY A 589 -16.74 12.36 -6.23
N PHE A 590 -16.92 12.88 -5.02
CA PHE A 590 -17.91 12.43 -4.04
C PHE A 590 -18.94 13.52 -3.82
#